data_AF-A0A9W7GJ18-F1
#
_entry.id   AF-A0A9W7GJ18-F1
#
_cell.length_a   1.000
_cell.length_b   1.000
_cell.length_c   1.000
_cell.angle_alpha   90.00
_cell.angle_beta   90.00
_cell.angle_gamma   90.00
#
_symmetry.space_group_name_H-M   'P 1'
#
loop_
_entity.id
_entity.type
_entity.pdbx_description
1 polymer ?
#
loop_
_entity_poly.entity_id
_entity_poly.type
_entity_poly.pdbx_seq_one_letter_code
_entity_poly.pdbx_strand_id
1 'polypeptide(L)'
;MSNVAHSMYASYNKGGNGTRSGGVRLGNWQEELALEGATGFSRAPNPKQPAYYNNHDRVLAHTDRIEASQFQSTAHAAMSQKKGEKRREVGPRKTLKERRYYEQALREAKTKEIKEQEIKNKVDYTSVNSATYNMADSGVSRLSNPAKSKVLFGGEVTKESLASVDIATLPPGDYSQATAVTYWTQQLTNPTPVTSFPITSSKSGNPFARSSTFTNDIRDSTKSHAEGADMGGTEIEGVGRNRNEIGEDIAKKFHEGSSFPTW
;
A
#
# COMPACT_ATOMS: atom_id res chain seq x y z
N MET A 1 80.68 -49.15 50.91
CA MET A 1 80.18 -48.81 49.56
C MET A 1 81.26 -47.97 48.89
N SER A 2 82.01 -48.55 47.94
CA SER A 2 83.07 -47.84 47.24
C SER A 2 82.46 -46.89 46.22
N ASN A 3 82.77 -45.60 46.33
CA ASN A 3 82.52 -44.63 45.27
C ASN A 3 83.46 -44.95 44.12
N VAL A 4 83.02 -45.82 43.20
CA VAL A 4 83.71 -46.02 41.93
C VAL A 4 83.42 -44.81 41.06
N ALA A 5 84.28 -43.80 41.13
CA ALA A 5 84.34 -42.75 40.13
C ALA A 5 84.72 -43.43 38.80
N HIS A 6 83.73 -43.63 37.93
CA HIS A 6 83.95 -44.12 36.58
C HIS A 6 84.64 -43.00 35.79
N SER A 7 85.97 -43.00 35.83
CA SER A 7 86.77 -42.13 34.97
C SER A 7 86.49 -42.50 33.52
N MET A 8 85.96 -41.56 32.74
CA MET A 8 85.69 -41.74 31.32
C MET A 8 87.01 -41.92 30.57
N TYR A 9 87.31 -43.15 30.19
CA TYR A 9 88.50 -43.46 29.41
C TYR A 9 88.31 -42.99 27.96
N ALA A 10 88.87 -41.81 27.63
CA ALA A 10 88.63 -41.10 26.37
C ALA A 10 89.92 -40.82 25.56
N SER A 11 90.94 -41.68 25.68
CA SER A 11 92.25 -41.49 25.05
C SER A 11 92.28 -41.77 23.54
N TYR A 12 91.30 -42.50 23.01
CA TYR A 12 91.14 -42.82 21.59
C TYR A 12 90.15 -41.86 20.90
N ASN A 13 90.07 -41.91 19.55
CA ASN A 13 89.18 -41.07 18.72
C ASN A 13 89.42 -39.55 18.86
N LYS A 14 90.70 -39.15 18.88
CA LYS A 14 91.13 -37.74 18.87
C LYS A 14 91.30 -37.26 17.42
N GLY A 15 91.01 -35.98 17.16
CA GLY A 15 91.32 -35.35 15.86
C GLY A 15 90.16 -35.20 14.87
N GLY A 16 88.91 -35.25 15.34
CA GLY A 16 87.74 -34.85 14.52
C GLY A 16 87.19 -35.93 13.59
N ASN A 17 87.93 -37.02 13.34
CA ASN A 17 87.39 -38.23 12.74
C ASN A 17 86.62 -38.98 13.84
N GLY A 18 85.33 -38.67 13.97
CA GLY A 18 84.45 -39.24 14.99
C GLY A 18 84.29 -40.76 14.88
N THR A 19 83.59 -41.34 15.85
CA THR A 19 83.36 -42.78 15.96
C THR A 19 82.67 -43.36 14.72
N ARG A 20 81.91 -42.54 13.98
CA ARG A 20 81.25 -42.91 12.71
C ARG A 20 82.22 -43.21 11.56
N SER A 21 83.40 -42.60 11.53
CA SER A 21 84.38 -42.75 10.42
C SER A 21 85.37 -43.90 10.63
N GLY A 22 84.96 -44.96 11.35
CA GLY A 22 85.82 -46.11 11.66
C GLY A 22 86.63 -45.97 12.96
N GLY A 23 86.15 -45.15 13.90
CA GLY A 23 86.80 -44.97 15.21
C GLY A 23 86.77 -46.22 16.10
N VAL A 24 87.62 -46.22 17.12
CA VAL A 24 87.77 -47.31 18.08
C VAL A 24 86.56 -47.37 19.02
N ARG A 25 85.96 -48.55 19.20
CA ARG A 25 84.79 -48.80 20.07
C ARG A 25 85.19 -49.06 21.52
N LEU A 26 85.93 -48.13 22.12
CA LEU A 26 86.34 -48.18 23.53
C LEU A 26 85.73 -47.02 24.32
N GLY A 27 85.36 -47.27 25.57
CA GLY A 27 84.69 -46.28 26.42
C GLY A 27 83.23 -46.06 26.01
N ASN A 28 82.74 -44.83 26.13
CA ASN A 28 81.35 -44.45 25.88
C ASN A 28 81.04 -44.19 24.39
N TRP A 29 81.51 -45.10 23.52
CA TRP A 29 81.46 -44.93 22.07
C TRP A 29 80.02 -44.89 21.51
N GLN A 30 79.06 -45.50 22.20
CA GLN A 30 77.65 -45.50 21.81
C GLN A 30 77.01 -44.12 21.97
N GLU A 31 77.22 -43.45 23.11
CA GLU A 31 76.75 -42.08 23.31
C GLU A 31 77.49 -41.11 22.38
N GLU A 32 78.81 -41.27 22.20
CA GLU A 32 79.57 -40.47 21.24
C GLU A 32 79.02 -40.60 19.81
N LEU A 33 78.63 -41.81 19.38
CA LEU A 33 78.05 -42.07 18.05
C LEU A 33 76.64 -41.50 17.93
N ALA A 34 75.82 -41.59 18.98
CA ALA A 34 74.48 -40.99 19.00
C ALA A 34 74.56 -39.45 18.95
N LEU A 35 75.49 -38.86 19.73
CA LEU A 35 75.74 -37.42 19.75
C LEU A 35 76.29 -36.92 18.41
N GLU A 36 77.19 -37.68 17.77
CA GLU A 36 77.67 -37.40 16.43
C GLU A 36 76.54 -37.50 15.40
N GLY A 37 75.63 -38.46 15.54
CA GLY A 37 74.44 -38.58 14.70
C GLY A 37 73.49 -37.39 14.82
N ALA A 38 73.30 -36.87 16.04
CA ALA A 38 72.38 -35.75 16.30
C ALA A 38 72.98 -34.37 15.98
N THR A 39 74.27 -34.16 16.30
CA THR A 39 74.91 -32.83 16.26
C THR A 39 76.03 -32.71 15.23
N GLY A 40 76.48 -33.82 14.63
CA GLY A 40 77.64 -33.87 13.75
C GLY A 40 78.99 -33.96 14.49
N PHE A 41 79.00 -33.93 15.83
CA PHE A 41 80.22 -33.98 16.63
C PHE A 41 80.13 -35.03 17.74
N SER A 42 81.09 -35.94 17.81
CA SER A 42 81.18 -36.94 18.89
C SER A 42 81.64 -36.36 20.23
N ARG A 43 82.35 -35.23 20.20
CA ARG A 43 82.93 -34.53 21.36
C ARG A 43 82.68 -33.03 21.30
N ALA A 44 83.26 -32.26 22.22
CA ALA A 44 83.16 -30.80 22.18
C ALA A 44 83.69 -30.29 20.82
N PRO A 45 82.90 -29.51 20.07
CA PRO A 45 83.36 -28.91 18.83
C PRO A 45 84.46 -27.88 19.12
N ASN A 46 85.14 -27.41 18.07
CA ASN A 46 86.18 -26.41 18.26
C ASN A 46 85.56 -25.08 18.74
N PRO A 47 86.12 -24.37 19.75
CA PRO A 47 85.59 -23.08 20.20
C PRO A 47 85.46 -22.01 19.11
N LYS A 48 86.15 -22.18 17.98
CA LYS A 48 86.02 -21.30 16.80
C LYS A 48 84.79 -21.60 15.94
N GLN A 49 84.11 -22.74 16.15
CA GLN A 49 82.92 -23.13 15.41
C GLN A 49 81.66 -22.66 16.15
N PRO A 50 80.62 -22.21 15.43
CA PRO A 50 79.36 -21.76 16.06
C PRO A 50 78.68 -22.89 16.85
N ALA A 51 78.89 -24.15 16.45
CA ALA A 51 78.41 -25.33 17.16
C ALA A 51 78.89 -25.44 18.61
N TYR A 52 80.00 -24.78 18.99
CA TYR A 52 80.49 -24.75 20.37
C TYR A 52 79.56 -24.06 21.35
N TYR A 53 78.80 -23.08 20.88
CA TYR A 53 77.86 -22.34 21.71
C TYR A 53 76.45 -22.95 21.70
N ASN A 54 76.16 -23.84 20.74
CA ASN A 54 74.88 -24.54 20.68
C ASN A 54 74.91 -25.83 21.52
N ASN A 55 74.79 -25.66 22.84
CA ASN A 55 74.76 -26.78 23.78
C ASN A 55 73.37 -27.36 24.02
N HIS A 56 72.31 -26.71 23.52
CA HIS A 56 70.93 -27.15 23.74
C HIS A 56 70.73 -28.60 23.29
N ASP A 57 71.18 -28.90 22.07
CA ASP A 57 71.01 -30.22 21.44
C ASP A 57 71.86 -31.31 22.11
N ARG A 58 72.84 -30.93 22.93
CA ARG A 58 73.74 -31.85 23.65
C ARG A 58 73.29 -32.15 25.08
N VAL A 59 72.46 -31.29 25.67
CA VAL A 59 72.15 -31.33 27.12
C VAL A 59 70.68 -31.61 27.40
N LEU A 60 69.75 -30.98 26.66
CA LEU A 60 68.32 -30.97 27.03
C LEU A 60 67.38 -31.39 25.88
N ALA A 61 67.89 -31.54 24.66
CA ALA A 61 67.04 -31.90 23.53
C ALA A 61 66.60 -33.37 23.59
N HIS A 62 65.31 -33.57 23.36
CA HIS A 62 64.71 -34.89 23.17
C HIS A 62 64.11 -34.95 21.77
N THR A 63 64.29 -36.07 21.08
CA THR A 63 63.71 -36.29 19.73
C THR A 63 62.19 -36.33 19.77
N ASP A 64 61.62 -36.82 20.87
CA ASP A 64 60.19 -37.08 21.03
C ASP A 64 59.49 -35.89 21.68
N ARG A 65 59.88 -34.66 21.30
CA ARG A 65 59.30 -33.43 21.85
C ARG A 65 58.09 -32.98 21.04
N ILE A 66 57.15 -32.35 21.73
CA ILE A 66 56.02 -31.65 21.12
C ILE A 66 56.54 -30.32 20.58
N GLU A 67 56.22 -30.00 19.32
CA GLU A 67 56.61 -28.73 18.73
C GLU A 67 55.82 -27.57 19.33
N ALA A 68 56.41 -26.38 19.37
CA ALA A 68 55.78 -25.21 19.99
C ALA A 68 54.43 -24.86 19.36
N SER A 69 54.24 -25.17 18.07
CA SER A 69 52.96 -25.01 17.35
C SER A 69 51.84 -25.90 17.88
N GLN A 70 52.17 -26.99 18.57
CA GLN A 70 51.24 -27.93 19.16
C GLN A 70 50.98 -27.64 20.64
N PHE A 71 51.63 -26.63 21.22
CA PHE A 71 51.37 -26.22 22.59
C PHE A 71 49.96 -25.66 22.69
N GLN A 72 49.15 -26.31 23.52
CA GLN A 72 47.80 -25.86 23.86
C GLN A 72 47.60 -25.96 25.35
N SER A 73 46.87 -25.01 25.92
CA SER A 73 46.49 -25.10 27.33
C SER A 73 45.55 -26.29 27.55
N THR A 74 45.62 -26.89 28.73
CA THR A 74 44.71 -27.97 29.12
C THR A 74 43.24 -27.53 29.03
N ALA A 75 42.97 -26.25 29.32
CA ALA A 75 41.67 -25.63 29.14
C ALA A 75 41.23 -25.59 27.67
N HIS A 76 42.12 -25.20 26.75
CA HIS A 76 41.81 -25.16 25.32
C HIS A 76 41.59 -26.58 24.76
N ALA A 77 42.40 -27.54 25.18
CA ALA A 77 42.23 -28.94 24.79
C ALA A 77 40.88 -29.52 25.27
N ALA A 78 40.49 -29.24 26.51
CA ALA A 78 39.23 -29.72 27.09
C ALA A 78 37.99 -29.01 26.54
N MET A 79 38.09 -27.70 26.25
CA MET A 79 36.98 -26.88 25.74
C MET A 79 36.87 -26.86 24.21
N SER A 80 37.75 -27.55 23.49
CA SER A 80 37.59 -27.80 22.06
C SER A 80 36.39 -28.72 21.82
N GLN A 81 35.19 -28.19 22.03
CA GLN A 81 33.94 -28.86 21.74
C GLN A 81 33.81 -28.96 20.24
N LYS A 82 34.13 -30.15 19.71
CA LYS A 82 33.74 -30.54 18.38
C LYS A 82 32.22 -30.47 18.34
N LYS A 83 31.65 -29.45 17.69
CA LYS A 83 30.21 -29.33 17.49
C LYS A 83 29.77 -30.65 16.87
N GLY A 84 28.98 -31.44 17.61
CA GLY A 84 28.47 -32.70 17.14
C GLY A 84 27.81 -32.50 15.78
N GLU A 85 27.98 -33.48 14.89
CA GLU A 85 27.33 -33.44 13.59
C GLU A 85 25.83 -33.37 13.80
N LYS A 86 25.23 -32.21 13.53
CA LYS A 86 23.78 -32.03 13.62
C LYS A 86 23.17 -32.76 12.44
N ARG A 87 22.75 -34.01 12.66
CA ARG A 87 21.93 -34.73 11.69
C ARG A 87 20.64 -33.96 11.47
N ARG A 88 20.41 -33.50 10.25
CA ARG A 88 19.14 -32.91 9.86
C ARG A 88 18.14 -34.05 9.72
N GLU A 89 17.20 -34.16 10.64
CA GLU A 89 16.12 -35.16 10.59
C GLU A 89 15.13 -34.89 9.44
N VAL A 90 15.14 -33.65 8.93
CA VAL A 90 14.18 -33.17 7.94
C VAL A 90 14.91 -32.83 6.63
N GLY A 91 14.45 -33.43 5.53
CA GLY A 91 14.98 -33.15 4.21
C GLY A 91 14.61 -31.75 3.68
N PRO A 92 15.34 -31.20 2.70
CA PRO A 92 15.18 -29.80 2.23
C PRO A 92 13.76 -29.44 1.75
N ARG A 93 13.06 -30.40 1.14
CA ARG A 93 11.69 -30.19 0.68
C ARG A 93 10.70 -30.04 1.84
N LYS A 94 10.89 -30.85 2.89
CA LYS A 94 10.02 -30.83 4.08
C LYS A 94 10.29 -29.57 4.91
N THR A 95 11.54 -29.13 5.05
CA THR A 95 11.87 -27.85 5.71
C THR A 95 11.24 -26.65 4.99
N LEU A 96 11.24 -26.65 3.65
CA LEU A 96 10.63 -25.56 2.87
C LEU A 96 9.10 -25.56 3.03
N LYS A 97 8.49 -26.75 3.05
CA LYS A 97 7.05 -26.92 3.32
C LYS A 97 6.68 -26.42 4.72
N GLU A 98 7.43 -26.82 5.75
CA GLU A 98 7.22 -26.38 7.13
C GLU A 98 7.38 -24.87 7.27
N ARG A 99 8.38 -24.28 6.62
CA ARG A 99 8.57 -22.82 6.60
C ARG A 99 7.36 -22.09 5.98
N ARG A 100 6.84 -22.58 4.85
CA ARG A 100 5.65 -21.98 4.21
C ARG A 100 4.42 -22.07 5.12
N TYR A 101 4.19 -23.20 5.77
CA TYR A 101 3.08 -23.33 6.72
C TYR A 101 3.24 -22.42 7.93
N TYR A 102 4.46 -22.27 8.44
CA TYR A 102 4.75 -21.35 9.54
C TYR A 102 4.49 -19.89 9.14
N GLU A 103 4.96 -19.47 7.96
CA GLU A 103 4.71 -18.12 7.43
C GLU A 103 3.21 -17.87 7.19
N GLN A 104 2.47 -18.87 6.70
CA GLN A 104 1.02 -18.79 6.54
C GLN A 104 0.30 -18.66 7.89
N ALA A 105 0.66 -19.49 8.87
CA ALA A 105 0.08 -19.45 10.21
C ALA A 105 0.31 -18.09 10.89
N LEU A 106 1.51 -17.51 10.71
CA LEU A 106 1.81 -16.16 11.19
C LEU A 106 0.94 -15.09 10.52
N ARG A 107 0.71 -15.19 9.21
CA ARG A 107 -0.13 -14.24 8.47
C ARG A 107 -1.57 -14.33 8.95
N GLU A 108 -2.10 -15.53 9.09
CA GLU A 108 -3.46 -15.76 9.58
C GLU A 108 -3.64 -15.22 11.01
N ALA A 109 -2.67 -15.49 11.90
CA ALA A 109 -2.69 -14.95 13.26
C ALA A 109 -2.77 -13.42 13.28
N LYS A 110 -1.93 -12.74 12.50
CA LYS A 110 -1.96 -11.27 12.37
C LYS A 110 -3.29 -10.76 11.82
N THR A 111 -3.85 -11.42 10.80
CA THR A 111 -5.14 -10.98 10.24
C THR A 111 -6.29 -11.17 11.23
N LYS A 112 -6.25 -12.21 12.06
CA LYS A 112 -7.23 -12.41 13.13
C LYS A 112 -7.11 -11.32 14.20
N GLU A 113 -5.89 -11.01 14.62
CA GLU A 113 -5.63 -9.95 15.59
C GLU A 113 -6.12 -8.58 15.09
N ILE A 114 -5.86 -8.24 13.82
CA ILE A 114 -6.38 -7.00 13.21
C ILE A 114 -7.91 -6.99 13.22
N LYS A 115 -8.56 -8.08 12.79
CA LYS A 115 -10.04 -8.16 12.79
C LYS A 115 -10.62 -8.04 14.21
N GLU A 116 -10.00 -8.67 15.19
CA GLU A 116 -10.42 -8.55 16.59
C GLU A 116 -10.24 -7.12 17.12
N GLN A 117 -9.14 -6.44 16.74
CA GLN A 117 -8.94 -5.03 17.05
C GLN A 117 -9.96 -4.13 16.33
N GLU A 118 -10.27 -4.38 15.06
CA GLU A 118 -11.31 -3.64 14.33
C GLU A 118 -12.68 -3.79 14.99
N ILE A 119 -13.05 -5.00 15.42
CA ILE A 119 -14.30 -5.23 16.16
C ILE A 119 -14.29 -4.48 17.50
N LYS A 120 -13.19 -4.54 18.25
CA LYS A 120 -13.06 -3.81 19.53
C LYS A 120 -13.06 -2.29 19.36
N ASN A 121 -12.48 -1.79 18.27
CA ASN A 121 -12.36 -0.38 17.96
C ASN A 121 -13.56 0.16 17.19
N LYS A 122 -14.57 -0.67 16.89
CA LYS A 122 -15.82 -0.22 16.30
C LYS A 122 -16.61 0.57 17.34
N VAL A 123 -16.27 1.84 17.45
CA VAL A 123 -16.99 2.83 18.25
C VAL A 123 -18.13 3.36 17.39
N ASP A 124 -19.37 3.22 17.88
CA ASP A 124 -20.51 3.85 17.25
C ASP A 124 -20.41 5.38 17.47
N TYR A 125 -20.05 6.10 16.41
CA TYR A 125 -19.95 7.58 16.43
C TYR A 125 -21.32 8.27 16.38
N THR A 126 -22.40 7.51 16.30
CA THR A 126 -23.77 8.05 16.36
C THR A 126 -24.15 8.29 17.80
N SER A 127 -24.42 9.54 18.17
CA SER A 127 -25.04 9.84 19.46
C SER A 127 -26.41 9.15 19.52
N VAL A 128 -26.85 8.75 20.72
CA VAL A 128 -28.14 8.09 20.95
C VAL A 128 -29.29 8.90 20.31
N ASN A 129 -29.19 10.24 20.30
CA ASN A 129 -30.14 11.13 19.64
C ASN A 129 -30.11 11.01 18.11
N SER A 130 -28.93 10.97 17.47
CA SER A 130 -28.84 10.83 16.01
C SER A 130 -29.37 9.48 15.49
N ALA A 131 -29.21 8.41 16.28
CA ALA A 131 -29.72 7.08 15.93
C ALA A 131 -31.24 6.94 16.08
N THR A 132 -31.85 7.73 16.99
CA THR A 132 -33.31 7.74 17.21
C THR A 132 -34.06 8.64 16.23
N TYR A 133 -33.44 9.73 15.76
CA TYR A 133 -34.02 10.63 14.77
C TYR A 133 -33.49 10.36 13.36
N ASN A 134 -33.58 9.12 12.88
CA ASN A 134 -33.56 8.91 11.44
C ASN A 134 -34.91 9.37 10.90
N MET A 135 -34.91 10.30 9.92
CA MET A 135 -36.13 10.70 9.23
C MET A 135 -36.79 9.44 8.67
N ALA A 136 -37.90 9.03 9.28
CA ALA A 136 -38.72 7.97 8.75
C ALA A 136 -39.16 8.40 7.34
N ASP A 137 -38.83 7.59 6.36
CA ASP A 137 -39.33 7.74 5.00
C ASP A 137 -40.86 7.78 5.10
N SER A 138 -41.45 8.94 4.85
CA SER A 138 -42.86 9.22 5.07
C SER A 138 -43.69 8.64 3.92
N GLY A 139 -43.50 7.35 3.66
CA GLY A 139 -44.41 6.49 2.88
C GLY A 139 -45.68 6.22 3.68
N VAL A 140 -46.43 7.27 4.01
CA VAL A 140 -47.77 7.14 4.58
C VAL A 140 -48.67 6.56 3.49
N SER A 141 -48.82 5.24 3.50
CA SER A 141 -49.85 4.52 2.76
C SER A 141 -51.22 5.00 3.26
N ARG A 142 -51.83 5.94 2.53
CA ARG A 142 -53.19 6.41 2.77
C ARG A 142 -54.21 5.38 2.27
N LEU A 143 -54.21 4.17 2.82
CA LEU A 143 -55.38 3.27 2.73
C LEU A 143 -55.60 2.60 4.08
N SER A 144 -56.44 3.21 4.92
CA SER A 144 -56.90 2.62 6.17
C SER A 144 -57.95 1.51 5.97
N ASN A 145 -58.34 1.16 4.73
CA ASN A 145 -59.32 0.10 4.51
C ASN A 145 -59.35 -0.44 3.06
N PRO A 146 -58.60 -1.52 2.73
CA PRO A 146 -58.62 -2.12 1.38
C PRO A 146 -59.96 -2.81 1.04
N ALA A 147 -60.83 -3.06 2.02
CA ALA A 147 -62.11 -3.72 1.79
C ALA A 147 -63.16 -2.83 1.10
N LYS A 148 -62.99 -1.48 1.13
CA LYS A 148 -63.96 -0.54 0.53
C LYS A 148 -63.56 -0.01 -0.86
N SER A 149 -62.33 -0.25 -1.33
CA SER A 149 -61.86 0.29 -2.62
C SER A 149 -62.39 -0.46 -3.84
N LYS A 150 -62.78 -1.74 -3.69
CA LYS A 150 -63.34 -2.55 -4.78
C LYS A 150 -64.65 -1.99 -5.36
N VAL A 151 -65.41 -1.24 -4.57
CA VAL A 151 -66.73 -0.70 -4.95
C VAL A 151 -66.63 0.61 -5.74
N LEU A 152 -65.53 1.37 -5.57
CA LEU A 152 -65.35 2.68 -6.21
C LEU A 152 -64.54 2.64 -7.51
N PHE A 153 -63.60 1.68 -7.64
CA PHE A 153 -62.66 1.66 -8.76
C PHE A 153 -62.79 0.44 -9.68
N GLY A 154 -63.80 -0.41 -9.48
CA GLY A 154 -64.17 -1.47 -10.44
C GLY A 154 -63.07 -2.50 -10.76
N GLY A 155 -62.08 -2.68 -9.88
CA GLY A 155 -60.96 -3.59 -10.13
C GLY A 155 -59.92 -3.61 -8.99
N GLU A 156 -58.90 -4.45 -9.16
CA GLU A 156 -57.75 -4.53 -8.27
C GLU A 156 -56.88 -3.27 -8.46
N VAL A 157 -56.80 -2.44 -7.42
CA VAL A 157 -56.04 -1.19 -7.46
C VAL A 157 -54.56 -1.52 -7.22
N THR A 158 -53.80 -1.69 -8.29
CA THR A 158 -52.34 -1.86 -8.23
C THR A 158 -51.65 -0.50 -8.30
N LYS A 159 -50.39 -0.44 -7.84
CA LYS A 159 -49.57 0.78 -7.93
C LYS A 159 -49.48 1.31 -9.38
N GLU A 160 -49.52 0.39 -10.34
CA GLU A 160 -49.47 0.67 -11.78
C GLU A 160 -50.78 1.26 -12.31
N SER A 161 -51.94 0.83 -11.77
CA SER A 161 -53.24 1.40 -12.16
C SER A 161 -53.46 2.81 -11.63
N LEU A 162 -52.92 3.13 -10.44
CA LEU A 162 -52.91 4.50 -9.91
C LEU A 162 -51.93 5.41 -10.65
N ALA A 163 -50.71 4.92 -10.93
CA ALA A 163 -49.73 5.68 -11.70
C ALA A 163 -50.24 6.00 -13.11
N SER A 164 -50.96 5.09 -13.76
CA SER A 164 -51.55 5.33 -15.08
C SER A 164 -52.71 6.33 -15.06
N VAL A 165 -53.50 6.40 -13.98
CA VAL A 165 -54.54 7.44 -13.78
C VAL A 165 -53.92 8.81 -13.51
N ASP A 166 -52.84 8.87 -12.73
CA ASP A 166 -52.10 10.11 -12.48
C ASP A 166 -51.40 10.60 -13.77
N ILE A 167 -50.85 9.69 -14.58
CA ILE A 167 -50.29 10.03 -15.89
C ILE A 167 -51.38 10.47 -16.87
N ALA A 168 -52.59 9.90 -16.80
CA ALA A 168 -53.71 10.28 -17.67
C ALA A 168 -54.34 11.63 -17.31
N THR A 169 -54.18 12.10 -16.07
CA THR A 169 -54.61 13.45 -15.66
C THR A 169 -53.54 14.51 -15.92
N LEU A 170 -52.31 14.11 -16.23
CA LEU A 170 -51.28 15.04 -16.67
C LEU A 170 -51.55 15.47 -18.12
N PRO A 171 -51.55 16.78 -18.39
CA PRO A 171 -51.67 17.28 -19.76
C PRO A 171 -50.46 16.83 -20.61
N PRO A 172 -50.62 16.70 -21.93
CA PRO A 172 -49.52 16.27 -22.79
C PRO A 172 -48.36 17.29 -22.74
N GLY A 173 -47.17 16.85 -22.35
CA GLY A 173 -45.97 17.67 -22.26
C GLY A 173 -44.72 16.84 -21.98
N ASP A 174 -43.55 17.32 -22.42
CA ASP A 174 -42.26 16.71 -22.07
C ASP A 174 -41.80 17.23 -20.70
N TYR A 175 -41.96 16.39 -19.67
CA TYR A 175 -41.60 16.72 -18.28
C TYR A 175 -40.16 16.32 -17.92
N SER A 176 -39.36 15.88 -18.90
CA SER A 176 -38.00 15.36 -18.66
C SER A 176 -36.96 16.46 -18.46
N GLN A 177 -37.30 17.73 -18.69
CA GLN A 177 -36.34 18.84 -18.68
C GLN A 177 -36.36 19.67 -17.39
N ALA A 178 -35.20 20.26 -17.04
CA ALA A 178 -34.94 21.03 -15.82
C ALA A 178 -35.65 22.41 -15.75
N THR A 179 -36.79 22.56 -16.39
CA THR A 179 -37.63 23.76 -16.34
C THR A 179 -38.81 23.52 -15.42
N ALA A 180 -39.06 24.42 -14.48
CA ALA A 180 -40.21 24.30 -13.58
C ALA A 180 -41.53 24.32 -14.38
N VAL A 181 -42.24 23.19 -14.40
CA VAL A 181 -43.56 23.10 -15.01
C VAL A 181 -44.60 23.57 -14.00
N THR A 182 -45.20 24.71 -14.28
CA THR A 182 -46.24 25.35 -13.48
C THR A 182 -47.45 25.63 -14.36
N TYR A 183 -48.60 25.92 -13.74
CA TYR A 183 -49.81 26.34 -14.46
C TYR A 183 -49.53 27.43 -15.51
N TRP A 184 -48.66 28.39 -15.17
CA TRP A 184 -48.31 29.51 -16.04
C TRP A 184 -47.43 29.13 -17.24
N THR A 185 -46.42 28.27 -17.04
CA THR A 185 -45.52 27.85 -18.13
C THR A 185 -46.26 26.97 -19.13
N GLN A 186 -47.15 26.11 -18.63
CA GLN A 186 -47.94 25.22 -19.48
C GLN A 186 -48.95 25.97 -20.35
N GLN A 187 -49.51 27.07 -19.85
CA GLN A 187 -50.46 27.86 -20.62
C GLN A 187 -49.78 28.75 -21.69
N LEU A 188 -48.47 28.96 -21.58
CA LEU A 188 -47.65 29.59 -22.63
C LEU A 188 -47.24 28.63 -23.74
N THR A 189 -47.05 27.35 -23.43
CA THR A 189 -46.68 26.32 -24.41
C THR A 189 -47.89 25.74 -25.15
N ASN A 190 -49.09 25.84 -24.58
CA ASN A 190 -50.31 25.41 -25.24
C ASN A 190 -50.64 26.34 -26.44
N PRO A 191 -50.87 25.78 -27.66
CA PRO A 191 -51.18 26.57 -28.86
C PRO A 191 -52.58 27.19 -28.87
N THR A 192 -53.32 27.11 -27.75
CA THR A 192 -54.68 27.64 -27.66
C THR A 192 -54.67 29.15 -27.43
N PRO A 193 -55.52 29.92 -28.15
CA PRO A 193 -55.34 31.35 -28.35
C PRO A 193 -55.74 32.24 -27.16
N VAL A 194 -55.97 31.71 -25.94
CA VAL A 194 -56.34 32.53 -24.76
C VAL A 194 -55.55 32.13 -23.53
N THR A 195 -54.54 32.92 -23.17
CA THR A 195 -53.93 32.86 -21.85
C THR A 195 -54.93 33.49 -20.90
N SER A 196 -55.33 32.76 -19.84
CA SER A 196 -56.31 33.23 -18.85
C SER A 196 -55.76 34.31 -17.93
N PHE A 197 -54.50 34.73 -18.13
CA PHE A 197 -53.80 35.63 -17.23
C PHE A 197 -53.13 36.79 -17.95
N PRO A 198 -53.08 37.97 -17.30
CA PRO A 198 -52.42 39.14 -17.84
C PRO A 198 -50.91 38.90 -17.86
N ILE A 199 -50.29 39.02 -19.04
CA ILE A 199 -48.84 38.88 -19.22
C ILE A 199 -48.32 39.99 -20.11
N THR A 200 -47.10 40.46 -19.83
CA THR A 200 -46.32 41.32 -20.73
C THR A 200 -45.33 40.47 -21.50
N SER A 201 -45.31 40.55 -22.83
CA SER A 201 -44.31 39.85 -23.63
C SER A 201 -42.93 40.47 -23.47
N SER A 202 -41.91 39.61 -23.26
CA SER A 202 -40.51 40.01 -23.21
C SER A 202 -39.69 39.21 -24.22
N LYS A 203 -38.65 39.82 -24.80
CA LYS A 203 -37.67 39.15 -25.69
C LYS A 203 -36.61 38.37 -24.90
N SER A 204 -36.63 38.42 -23.57
CA SER A 204 -35.65 37.73 -22.73
C SER A 204 -35.83 36.21 -22.78
N GLY A 205 -34.79 35.45 -22.44
CA GLY A 205 -34.89 34.01 -22.26
C GLY A 205 -36.00 33.62 -21.28
N ASN A 206 -36.28 34.43 -20.25
CA ASN A 206 -37.35 34.18 -19.29
C ASN A 206 -38.71 34.70 -19.82
N PRO A 207 -39.73 33.84 -20.00
CA PRO A 207 -41.02 34.24 -20.53
C PRO A 207 -41.88 35.08 -19.55
N PHE A 208 -41.54 35.09 -18.26
CA PHE A 208 -42.21 35.93 -17.24
C PHE A 208 -41.46 37.21 -16.91
N ALA A 209 -40.42 37.55 -17.68
CA ALA A 209 -39.74 38.82 -17.49
C ALA A 209 -40.70 39.99 -17.72
N ARG A 210 -40.73 40.94 -16.77
CA ARG A 210 -41.57 42.14 -16.88
C ARG A 210 -41.05 42.99 -18.03
N SER A 211 -41.94 43.33 -18.95
CA SER A 211 -41.69 44.34 -19.98
C SER A 211 -42.48 45.58 -19.63
N SER A 212 -41.78 46.67 -19.33
CA SER A 212 -42.36 47.96 -18.97
C SER A 212 -42.24 49.00 -20.09
N THR A 213 -41.95 48.57 -21.32
CA THR A 213 -41.74 49.46 -22.48
C THR A 213 -42.90 50.43 -22.70
N PHE A 214 -44.13 50.00 -22.45
CA PHE A 214 -45.32 50.87 -22.54
C PHE A 214 -45.41 51.88 -21.38
N THR A 215 -45.02 51.50 -20.17
CA THR A 215 -45.21 52.29 -18.94
C THR A 215 -43.98 53.08 -18.49
N ASN A 216 -42.81 52.89 -19.11
CA ASN A 216 -41.59 53.61 -18.76
C ASN A 216 -41.74 55.12 -19.05
N ASP A 217 -41.05 55.92 -18.24
CA ASP A 217 -40.98 57.38 -18.37
C ASP A 217 -40.54 57.76 -19.80
N ILE A 218 -41.07 58.85 -20.34
CA ILE A 218 -40.72 59.37 -21.67
C ILE A 218 -39.25 59.77 -21.79
N ARG A 219 -38.61 60.07 -20.65
CA ARG A 219 -37.19 60.42 -20.55
C ARG A 219 -36.26 59.21 -20.36
N ASP A 220 -36.81 58.01 -20.25
CA ASP A 220 -36.02 56.79 -20.15
C ASP A 220 -35.24 56.57 -21.45
N SER A 221 -33.91 56.60 -21.37
CA SER A 221 -33.01 56.42 -22.52
C SER A 221 -33.09 55.04 -23.16
N THR A 222 -33.74 54.06 -22.51
CA THR A 222 -33.95 52.71 -23.03
C THR A 222 -35.27 52.54 -23.79
N LYS A 223 -36.09 53.61 -23.89
CA LYS A 223 -37.39 53.62 -24.58
C LYS A 223 -37.23 53.94 -26.07
N SER A 224 -37.74 53.05 -26.94
CA SER A 224 -37.95 53.38 -28.35
C SER A 224 -39.33 54.00 -28.53
N HIS A 225 -39.38 55.26 -28.98
CA HIS A 225 -40.64 55.92 -29.36
C HIS A 225 -40.94 55.53 -30.81
N ALA A 226 -42.12 54.97 -31.07
CA ALA A 226 -42.55 54.52 -32.41
C ALA A 226 -42.74 55.66 -33.44
N GLU A 227 -42.41 56.89 -33.06
CA GLU A 227 -42.60 58.11 -33.85
C GLU A 227 -41.28 58.72 -34.38
N GLY A 228 -40.14 58.06 -34.14
CA GLY A 228 -38.89 58.34 -34.86
C GLY A 228 -38.73 57.41 -36.06
N ALA A 229 -39.48 57.66 -37.15
CA ALA A 229 -39.24 56.97 -38.42
C ALA A 229 -37.96 57.53 -39.06
N ASP A 230 -36.88 56.75 -39.04
CA ASP A 230 -35.69 57.05 -39.83
C ASP A 230 -36.06 57.06 -41.33
N MET A 231 -35.44 57.99 -42.07
CA MET A 231 -35.68 58.29 -43.50
C MET A 231 -35.30 57.11 -44.42
N GLY A 232 -36.07 56.03 -44.31
CA GLY A 232 -35.88 54.74 -44.99
C GLY A 232 -37.01 53.74 -44.73
N GLY A 233 -37.77 53.89 -43.64
CA GLY A 233 -39.13 53.33 -43.50
C GLY A 233 -39.32 51.82 -43.70
N THR A 234 -38.28 50.98 -43.59
CA THR A 234 -38.41 49.52 -43.81
C THR A 234 -38.02 48.63 -42.65
N GLU A 235 -37.42 49.16 -41.58
CA GLU A 235 -37.04 48.33 -40.43
C GLU A 235 -37.57 48.92 -39.12
N ILE A 236 -38.59 48.25 -38.57
CA ILE A 236 -39.12 48.55 -37.24
C ILE A 236 -38.21 47.83 -36.23
N GLU A 237 -37.10 48.45 -35.85
CA GLU A 237 -36.23 47.96 -34.76
C GLU A 237 -36.89 48.21 -33.40
N GLY A 238 -37.99 47.51 -33.12
CA GLY A 238 -38.69 47.76 -31.86
C GLY A 238 -40.02 47.05 -31.65
N VAL A 239 -40.50 46.23 -32.59
CA VAL A 239 -41.74 45.47 -32.35
C VAL A 239 -41.44 44.38 -31.30
N GLY A 240 -42.12 44.46 -30.16
CA GLY A 240 -42.20 43.34 -29.22
C GLY A 240 -42.81 42.14 -29.94
N ARG A 241 -42.27 40.93 -29.69
CA ARG A 241 -42.76 39.73 -30.40
C ARG A 241 -44.27 39.59 -30.24
N ASN A 242 -44.94 39.24 -31.33
CA ASN A 242 -46.36 38.91 -31.26
C ASN A 242 -46.54 37.58 -30.53
N ARG A 243 -47.70 37.39 -29.89
CA ARG A 243 -47.97 36.25 -29.00
C ARG A 243 -47.68 34.88 -29.64
N ASN A 244 -47.97 34.74 -30.93
CA ASN A 244 -47.74 33.49 -31.66
C ASN A 244 -46.24 33.19 -31.80
N GLU A 245 -45.41 34.21 -32.05
CA GLU A 245 -43.95 34.10 -32.17
C GLU A 245 -43.30 33.74 -30.82
N ILE A 246 -43.91 34.15 -29.71
CA ILE A 246 -43.45 33.79 -28.35
C ILE A 246 -43.79 32.34 -28.05
N GLY A 247 -45.01 31.89 -28.36
CA GLY A 247 -45.41 30.50 -28.19
C GLY A 247 -44.52 29.55 -29.00
N GLU A 248 -44.21 29.90 -30.24
CA GLU A 248 -43.35 29.11 -31.13
C GLU A 248 -41.89 29.07 -30.65
N ASP A 249 -41.30 30.19 -30.22
CA ASP A 249 -39.91 30.21 -29.73
C ASP A 249 -39.76 29.53 -28.35
N ILE A 250 -40.77 29.65 -27.48
CA ILE A 250 -40.80 28.92 -26.20
C ILE A 250 -40.94 27.42 -26.48
N ALA A 251 -41.86 26.99 -27.35
CA ALA A 251 -42.00 25.58 -27.71
C ALA A 251 -40.70 25.02 -28.30
N LYS A 252 -40.04 25.78 -29.17
CA LYS A 252 -38.75 25.41 -29.77
C LYS A 252 -37.64 25.30 -28.72
N LYS A 253 -37.47 26.31 -27.84
CA LYS A 253 -36.46 26.29 -26.77
C LYS A 253 -36.74 25.24 -25.69
N PHE A 254 -38.01 24.95 -25.43
CA PHE A 254 -38.45 23.88 -24.55
C PHE A 254 -38.10 22.50 -25.11
N HIS A 255 -38.15 22.31 -26.44
CA HIS A 255 -37.71 21.07 -27.07
C HIS A 255 -36.18 20.96 -27.23
N GLU A 256 -35.47 22.09 -27.36
CA GLU A 256 -34.01 22.11 -27.60
C GLU A 256 -33.13 21.98 -26.33
N GLY A 257 -33.71 21.89 -25.12
CA GLY A 257 -32.91 21.64 -23.91
C GLY A 257 -32.16 22.87 -23.36
N SER A 258 -32.42 24.06 -23.89
CA SER A 258 -31.81 25.29 -23.36
C SER A 258 -32.48 25.65 -22.03
N SER A 259 -31.77 25.47 -20.92
CA SER A 259 -32.22 25.90 -19.61
C SER A 259 -32.48 27.41 -19.60
N PHE A 260 -33.58 27.82 -18.98
CA PHE A 260 -33.81 29.23 -18.68
C PHE A 260 -32.68 29.73 -17.77
N PRO A 261 -32.14 30.94 -17.98
CA PRO A 261 -31.15 31.50 -17.07
C PRO A 261 -31.78 31.59 -15.68
N THR A 262 -31.16 30.88 -14.73
CA THR A 262 -31.47 31.01 -13.31
C THR A 262 -31.08 32.41 -12.85
N TRP A 263 -32.02 33.14 -12.26
CA TRP A 263 -31.74 34.33 -11.46
C TRP A 263 -31.48 33.90 -10.02
#